data_AF-A0A2P2JSK9-F1
#
_entry.id   AF-A0A2P2JSK9-F1
#
_cell.length_a   1.000
_cell.length_b   1.000
_cell.length_c   1.000
_cell.angle_alpha   90.00
_cell.angle_beta   90.00
_cell.angle_gamma   90.00
#
_symmetry.space_group_name_H-M   'P 1'
#
loop_
_entity.id
_entity.type
_entity.pdbx_description
1 polymer ?
#
loop_
_entity_poly.entity_id
_entity_poly.type
_entity_poly.pdbx_seq_one_letter_code
_entity_poly.pdbx_strand_id
1 'polypeptide(L)' 'MSGSGDSSGTTTGVVTAVLGAAALVIGGLLFSGSSTEKKTMKKPGRDGRMPRSEFEKDPRSYFQDLRKK' A
#
# COMPACT_ATOMS: atom_id res chain seq x y z
N MET A 1 18.04 31.59 -36.82
CA MET A 1 18.11 30.36 -36.00
C MET A 1 19.40 30.42 -35.20
N SER A 2 19.28 30.52 -33.88
CA SER A 2 20.19 29.98 -32.86
C SER A 2 19.82 30.65 -31.55
N GLY A 3 19.08 29.90 -30.72
CA GLY A 3 18.81 30.29 -29.35
C GLY A 3 19.99 29.91 -28.46
N SER A 4 20.29 30.78 -27.51
CA SER A 4 21.12 30.48 -26.35
C SER A 4 20.51 31.27 -25.20
N GLY A 5 19.59 30.61 -24.50
CA GLY A 5 18.95 31.13 -23.30
C GLY A 5 19.57 30.47 -22.08
N ASP A 6 20.62 31.08 -21.53
CA ASP A 6 21.14 30.73 -20.21
C ASP A 6 20.17 31.25 -19.15
N SER A 7 19.41 30.32 -18.57
CA SER A 7 18.50 30.60 -17.46
C SER A 7 19.26 30.59 -16.14
N SER A 8 19.98 31.68 -15.84
CA SER A 8 20.51 31.93 -14.49
C SER A 8 19.46 32.68 -13.67
N GLY A 9 18.55 31.93 -13.06
CA GLY A 9 17.54 32.43 -12.14
C GLY A 9 17.92 32.15 -10.69
N THR A 10 18.97 32.82 -10.18
CA THR A 10 19.21 32.87 -8.72
C THR A 10 18.29 33.94 -8.12
N THR A 11 17.02 33.56 -7.98
CA THR A 11 15.96 34.40 -7.45
C THR A 11 15.99 34.34 -5.92
N THR A 12 16.46 35.45 -5.33
CA THR A 12 15.83 36.14 -4.20
C THR A 12 15.49 35.31 -2.95
N GLY A 13 16.35 35.47 -1.94
CA GLY A 13 15.92 35.72 -0.55
C GLY A 13 15.06 34.65 0.13
N VAL A 14 15.70 33.62 0.69
CA VAL A 14 15.05 32.79 1.71
C VAL A 14 15.44 33.35 3.08
N VAL A 15 14.53 34.14 3.65
CA VAL A 15 14.60 34.61 5.04
C VAL A 15 14.55 33.39 5.96
N THR A 16 15.68 33.01 6.54
CA THR A 16 15.75 31.95 7.56
C THR A 16 15.22 32.51 8.89
N ALA A 17 13.95 32.28 9.18
CA ALA A 17 13.41 32.40 10.53
C ALA A 17 12.17 31.51 10.68
N VAL A 18 12.36 30.26 11.12
CA VAL A 18 11.31 29.51 11.82
C VAL A 18 11.96 28.83 13.02
N LEU A 19 11.99 29.57 14.14
CA LEU A 19 11.98 28.97 15.46
C LEU A 19 10.61 28.30 15.65
N GLY A 20 10.62 27.01 16.01
CA GLY A 20 9.49 26.37 16.69
C GLY A 20 8.78 25.29 15.87
N ALA A 21 9.11 24.03 16.17
CA ALA A 21 8.15 22.93 16.15
C ALA A 21 8.70 21.75 16.97
N ALA A 22 8.55 21.81 18.28
CA ALA A 22 8.43 20.58 19.06
C ALA A 22 7.02 20.03 18.80
N ALA A 23 6.88 19.14 17.82
CA ALA A 23 5.67 18.35 17.61
C ALA A 23 6.06 16.90 17.34
N LEU A 24 6.15 16.14 18.45
CA LEU A 24 6.15 14.68 18.42
C LEU A 24 4.77 14.20 17.95
N VAL A 25 4.63 13.85 16.68
CA VAL A 25 3.56 12.93 16.24
C VAL A 25 4.13 11.99 15.20
N ILE A 26 4.73 10.91 15.70
CA ILE A 26 4.58 9.53 15.21
C ILE A 26 4.40 9.45 13.68
N GLY A 27 5.47 9.69 12.92
CA GLY A 27 5.57 9.34 11.49
C GLY A 27 5.65 7.83 11.24
N GLY A 28 5.13 7.00 12.16
CA GLY A 28 5.07 5.55 12.07
C GLY A 28 3.79 5.05 11.38
N LEU A 29 3.03 5.92 10.72
CA LEU A 29 1.84 5.54 9.95
C LEU A 29 2.00 5.77 8.45
N LEU A 30 3.23 5.72 7.96
CA LEU A 30 3.50 5.32 6.58
C LEU A 30 3.44 3.79 6.54
N PHE A 31 2.34 3.20 7.07
CA PHE A 31 1.92 1.86 6.73
C PHE A 31 1.56 1.94 5.26
N SER A 32 2.61 1.89 4.43
CA SER A 32 2.55 1.74 3.01
C SER A 32 1.76 0.45 2.85
N GLY A 33 0.46 0.61 2.65
CA GLY A 33 -0.45 -0.45 2.30
C GLY A 33 0.01 -0.93 0.95
N SER A 34 1.05 -1.77 0.95
CA SER A 34 1.31 -2.69 -0.13
C SER A 34 0.11 -3.63 -0.09
N SER A 35 -0.94 -3.20 -0.78
CA SER A 35 -2.07 -4.03 -1.14
C SER A 35 -1.51 -5.07 -2.09
N THR A 36 -0.79 -6.05 -1.53
CA THR A 36 -0.52 -7.31 -2.19
C THR A 36 -1.89 -7.94 -2.33
N GLU A 37 -2.58 -7.60 -3.42
CA GLU A 37 -3.85 -8.14 -3.85
C GLU A 37 -3.80 -9.66 -3.69
N LYS A 38 -4.28 -10.17 -2.56
CA LYS A 38 -4.19 -11.59 -2.25
C LYS A 38 -5.10 -12.30 -3.23
N LYS A 39 -4.51 -13.10 -4.13
CA LYS A 39 -5.24 -13.83 -5.17
C LYS A 39 -6.40 -14.60 -4.55
N THR A 40 -7.63 -14.21 -4.88
CA THR A 40 -8.85 -14.88 -4.43
C THR A 40 -9.40 -15.81 -5.50
N MET A 41 -10.08 -16.87 -5.08
CA MET A 41 -10.78 -17.82 -5.96
C MET A 41 -12.20 -18.07 -5.48
N LYS A 42 -13.05 -18.59 -6.38
CA LYS A 42 -14.38 -19.07 -6.00
C LYS A 42 -14.24 -20.24 -5.02
N LYS A 43 -15.09 -20.26 -3.99
CA LYS A 43 -15.13 -21.35 -3.02
C LYS A 43 -15.56 -22.65 -3.73
N PRO A 44 -14.79 -23.74 -3.64
CA PRO A 44 -15.24 -25.02 -4.18
C PRO A 44 -16.48 -25.52 -3.41
N GLY A 45 -17.56 -25.85 -4.10
CA GLY A 45 -18.78 -26.40 -3.49
C GLY A 45 -19.58 -25.43 -2.61
N ARG A 46 -19.31 -24.11 -2.66
CA ARG A 46 -20.09 -23.07 -1.97
C ARG A 46 -20.06 -21.78 -2.76
N ASP A 47 -21.08 -20.94 -2.60
CA ASP A 47 -21.02 -19.58 -3.12
C ASP A 47 -20.04 -18.67 -2.36
N GLY A 48 -19.53 -17.67 -3.07
CA GLY A 48 -18.57 -16.69 -2.56
C GLY A 48 -17.11 -16.96 -2.97
N ARG A 49 -16.21 -16.12 -2.45
CA ARG A 49 -14.76 -16.17 -2.73
C ARG A 49 -13.96 -16.41 -1.46
N MET A 50 -12.77 -16.99 -1.59
CA MET A 50 -11.80 -17.14 -0.51
C MET A 50 -10.38 -16.85 -1.01
N PRO A 51 -9.43 -16.49 -0.13
CA PRO A 51 -8.02 -16.41 -0.49
C PRO A 51 -7.54 -17.77 -0.97
N ARG A 52 -6.91 -17.82 -2.15
CA ARG A 52 -6.40 -19.06 -2.72
C ARG A 52 -5.33 -19.70 -1.82
N SER A 53 -4.49 -18.88 -1.20
CA SER A 53 -3.45 -19.32 -0.27
C SER A 53 -4.00 -20.06 0.94
N GLU A 54 -5.18 -19.66 1.45
CA GLU A 54 -5.81 -20.31 2.61
C GLU A 54 -6.32 -21.71 2.24
N PHE A 55 -6.88 -21.85 1.05
CA PHE A 55 -7.32 -23.16 0.53
C PHE A 55 -6.13 -24.09 0.26
N GLU A 56 -5.05 -23.57 -0.33
CA GLU A 56 -3.85 -24.37 -0.63
C GLU A 56 -3.10 -24.80 0.64
N LYS A 57 -3.21 -24.04 1.73
CA LYS A 57 -2.61 -24.37 3.04
C LYS A 57 -3.21 -25.62 3.66
N ASP A 58 -4.55 -25.74 3.66
CA ASP A 58 -5.24 -26.94 4.14
C ASP A 58 -6.56 -27.17 3.39
N PRO A 59 -6.51 -27.84 2.22
CA PRO A 59 -7.71 -28.14 1.46
C PRO A 59 -8.57 -29.20 2.18
N ARG A 60 -7.96 -30.06 3.01
CA ARG A 60 -8.68 -31.15 3.68
C ARG A 60 -9.62 -30.59 4.74
N SER A 61 -9.16 -29.65 5.57
CA SER A 61 -10.02 -29.00 6.56
C SER A 61 -11.17 -28.27 5.89
N TYR A 62 -10.91 -27.55 4.78
CA TYR A 62 -11.97 -26.87 4.03
C TYR A 62 -13.11 -27.82 3.64
N PHE A 63 -12.80 -28.99 3.07
CA PHE A 63 -13.84 -29.95 2.67
C PHE A 63 -14.48 -30.69 3.85
N GLN A 64 -13.76 -30.91 4.95
CA GLN A 64 -14.37 -31.46 6.17
C GLN A 64 -15.42 -30.49 6.72
N ASP A 65 -15.11 -29.20 6.80
CA ASP A 65 -16.03 -28.18 7.27
C ASP A 65 -17.19 -27.95 6.29
N LEU A 66 -16.94 -28.15 4.98
CA LEU A 66 -17.98 -28.11 3.97
C LEU A 66 -19.01 -29.24 4.17
N ARG A 67 -18.58 -30.44 4.57
CA ARG A 67 -19.48 -31.61 4.78
C ARG A 67 -20.27 -31.54 6.09
N LYS A 68 -19.79 -30.79 7.07
CA LYS A 68 -20.46 -30.60 8.36
C LYS A 68 -21.59 -29.57 8.30
N LYS A 69 -21.75 -28.89 7.17
CA LYS A 69 -22.67 -27.78 6.97
C LYS A 69 -23.73 -28.14 5.95
#